data_AF-A0A175WDC0-F1
#
_entry.id   AF-A0A175WDC0-F1
#
_cell.length_a   1.000
_cell.length_b   1.000
_cell.length_c   1.000
_cell.angle_alpha   90.00
_cell.angle_beta   90.00
_cell.angle_gamma   90.00
#
_symmetry.space_group_name_H-M   'P 1'
#
loop_
_entity.id
_entity.type
_entity.pdbx_description
1 polymer ?
#
loop_
_entity_poly.entity_id
_entity_poly.type
_entity_poly.pdbx_seq_one_letter_code
_entity_poly.pdbx_strand_id
1 'polypeptide(L)'
;MDQLSNVNLVAETHLLRSCCREAERADVVARGLDQLRAALLESFHAHLIALAEEIRSSSRLLRDLADRSQVHIARVPIVANYLNVVLPCLCRTLKDITAYYEDKTLSREIRWRKMYNKMTEEAGGLPLPQRFVLYNHFLTLLKQLLTRSPTFDLNTLESLRTRVLKLREQRGIPPPPTQAGPLVRQDLMSLAVIQDPNSHWAEQIFSLPLPSRTALRHLRPSKSYAPFYPWGHLTIPPGSKILFRRPFDNDLISIVVFLNSVNQSPYYLMRTMEGDTPWFSLLGAHELCIEREGSALQLKRWSHSEQCSKLWAALYFITWEEMVLFYCTFVALKARNMLTVQIHPNEFRLQREKRLFQAQIIDDGFKHSLIVYEDLQTRGLRLHAAVWEGELRQCPVWTAFVTHQSQSPTWLSRRSKHRVWLKDVQLYVFCNTYHQENMRQNKSGAFEIYFDRVEAAKRFRELFSMRLTSPESSENEPVAGPSA
;
A
#
# COMPACT_ATOMS: atom_id res chain seq x y z
N MET A 1 -10.81 -26.56 30.06
CA MET A 1 -10.22 -26.38 28.71
C MET A 1 -10.16 -24.91 28.32
N ASP A 2 -11.21 -24.11 28.58
CA ASP A 2 -11.26 -22.67 28.23
C ASP A 2 -10.17 -21.78 28.85
N GLN A 3 -9.66 -22.13 30.03
CA GLN A 3 -8.58 -21.35 30.64
C GLN A 3 -7.24 -21.51 29.89
N LEU A 4 -6.94 -22.71 29.39
CA LEU A 4 -5.72 -22.97 28.62
C LEU A 4 -5.78 -22.35 27.22
N SER A 5 -6.94 -22.37 26.57
CA SER A 5 -7.13 -21.68 25.28
C SER A 5 -7.00 -20.17 25.43
N ASN A 6 -7.54 -19.57 26.51
CA ASN A 6 -7.37 -18.15 26.78
C ASN A 6 -5.91 -17.77 27.06
N VAL A 7 -5.17 -18.56 27.85
CA VAL A 7 -3.74 -18.28 28.13
C VAL A 7 -2.91 -18.33 26.84
N ASN A 8 -3.15 -19.32 25.97
CA ASN A 8 -2.47 -19.42 24.68
C ASN A 8 -2.80 -18.22 23.78
N LEU A 9 -4.08 -17.84 23.67
CA LEU A 9 -4.50 -16.70 22.88
C LEU A 9 -3.84 -15.39 23.38
N VAL A 10 -3.73 -15.21 24.69
CA VAL A 10 -3.04 -14.05 25.30
C VAL A 10 -1.54 -14.05 24.95
N ALA A 11 -0.88 -15.20 25.03
CA ALA A 11 0.54 -15.32 24.67
C ALA A 11 0.77 -15.04 23.16
N GLU A 12 -0.10 -15.53 22.30
CA GLU A 12 -0.07 -15.28 20.85
C GLU A 12 -0.32 -13.81 20.51
N THR A 13 -1.29 -13.19 21.17
CA THR A 13 -1.58 -11.76 21.09
C THR A 13 -0.35 -10.94 21.48
N HIS A 14 0.34 -11.36 22.55
CA HIS A 14 1.56 -10.71 23.01
C HIS A 14 2.71 -10.84 22.00
N LEU A 15 2.85 -11.99 21.33
CA LEU A 15 3.86 -12.17 20.26
C LEU A 15 3.61 -11.22 19.07
N LEU A 16 2.36 -11.01 18.68
CA LEU A 16 2.01 -10.08 17.61
C LEU A 16 2.17 -8.62 18.02
N ARG A 17 1.82 -8.25 19.25
CA ARG A 17 2.18 -6.93 19.80
C ARG A 17 3.69 -6.73 19.81
N SER A 18 4.46 -7.78 20.11
CA SER A 18 5.92 -7.76 20.07
C SER A 18 6.45 -7.53 18.65
N CYS A 19 5.70 -7.87 17.59
CA CYS A 19 6.08 -7.52 16.23
C CYS A 19 6.11 -5.99 16.03
N CYS A 20 5.09 -5.26 16.48
CA CYS A 20 5.07 -3.79 16.40
C CYS A 20 6.21 -3.15 17.20
N ARG A 21 6.48 -3.67 18.40
CA ARG A 21 7.59 -3.20 19.24
C ARG A 21 8.95 -3.41 18.59
N GLU A 22 9.20 -4.59 18.02
CA GLU A 22 10.47 -4.87 17.36
C GLU A 22 10.58 -4.18 16.00
N ALA A 23 9.46 -3.85 15.35
CA ALA A 23 9.44 -2.96 14.18
C ALA A 23 9.89 -1.54 14.55
N GLU A 24 9.39 -0.98 15.65
CA GLU A 24 9.84 0.33 16.12
C GLU A 24 11.32 0.32 16.49
N ARG A 25 11.79 -0.74 17.18
CA ARG A 25 13.23 -0.92 17.45
C ARG A 25 14.03 -0.95 16.15
N ALA A 26 13.57 -1.66 15.13
CA ALA A 26 14.22 -1.72 13.82
C ALA A 26 14.30 -0.33 13.17
N ASP A 27 13.24 0.47 13.22
CA ASP A 27 13.27 1.84 12.71
C ASP A 27 14.26 2.74 13.45
N VAL A 28 14.31 2.65 14.79
CA VAL A 28 15.30 3.38 15.60
C VAL A 28 16.73 2.98 15.21
N VAL A 29 16.99 1.67 15.08
CA VAL A 29 18.31 1.16 14.68
C VAL A 29 18.69 1.64 13.28
N ALA A 30 17.78 1.57 12.31
CA ALA A 30 18.04 2.01 10.94
C ALA A 30 18.37 3.52 10.89
N ARG A 31 17.60 4.36 11.63
CA ARG A 31 17.90 5.79 11.77
C ARG A 31 19.27 6.03 12.40
N GLY A 32 19.63 5.26 13.42
CA GLY A 32 20.96 5.32 14.05
C GLY A 32 22.09 5.01 13.07
N LEU A 33 21.89 4.01 12.20
CA LEU A 33 22.85 3.67 11.15
C LEU A 33 22.98 4.77 10.08
N ASP A 34 21.89 5.46 9.73
CA ASP A 34 21.97 6.62 8.82
C ASP A 34 22.79 7.77 9.41
N GLN A 35 22.58 8.05 10.70
CA GLN A 35 23.34 9.07 11.42
C GLN A 35 24.82 8.68 11.52
N LEU A 36 25.11 7.40 11.74
CA LEU A 36 26.48 6.88 11.73
C LEU A 36 27.11 7.05 10.34
N ARG A 37 26.39 6.67 9.28
CA ARG A 37 26.85 6.81 7.88
C ARG A 37 27.20 8.24 7.52
N ALA A 38 26.38 9.22 7.92
CA ALA A 38 26.62 10.64 7.67
C ALA A 38 27.92 11.16 8.29
N ALA A 39 28.49 10.44 9.27
CA ALA A 39 29.72 10.80 9.96
C ALA A 39 30.94 9.96 9.57
N LEU A 40 30.80 9.04 8.60
CA LEU A 40 31.85 8.13 8.16
C LEU A 40 32.24 8.38 6.71
N LEU A 41 33.45 7.94 6.34
CA LEU A 41 33.95 7.98 4.97
C LEU A 41 33.03 7.23 4.00
N GLU A 42 32.96 7.71 2.76
CA GLU A 42 32.11 7.15 1.70
C GLU A 42 32.36 5.67 1.43
N SER A 43 33.58 5.17 1.68
CA SER A 43 33.95 3.76 1.55
C SER A 43 33.09 2.82 2.41
N PHE A 44 32.49 3.31 3.50
CA PHE A 44 31.60 2.51 4.36
C PHE A 44 30.11 2.61 3.98
N HIS A 45 29.74 3.55 3.10
CA HIS A 45 28.33 3.90 2.88
C HIS A 45 27.52 2.76 2.27
N ALA A 46 28.08 2.04 1.30
CA ALA A 46 27.36 0.95 0.62
C ALA A 46 26.86 -0.13 1.60
N HIS A 47 27.72 -0.59 2.53
CA HIS A 47 27.34 -1.60 3.52
C HIS A 47 26.34 -1.09 4.55
N LEU A 48 26.47 0.18 4.97
CA LEU A 48 25.54 0.82 5.90
C LEU A 48 24.15 1.02 5.29
N ILE A 49 24.09 1.46 4.03
CA ILE A 49 22.84 1.62 3.28
C ILE A 49 22.14 0.27 3.16
N ALA A 50 22.84 -0.76 2.67
CA ALA A 50 22.29 -2.09 2.51
C ALA A 50 21.75 -2.67 3.85
N LEU A 51 22.52 -2.51 4.94
CA LEU A 51 22.07 -2.96 6.26
C LEU A 51 20.82 -2.20 6.73
N ALA A 52 20.82 -0.87 6.63
CA ALA A 52 19.70 -0.05 7.08
C ALA A 52 18.43 -0.33 6.25
N GLU A 53 18.55 -0.59 4.94
CA GLU A 53 17.43 -0.96 4.07
C GLU A 53 16.79 -2.29 4.49
N GLU A 54 17.61 -3.31 4.74
CA GLU A 54 17.13 -4.61 5.21
C GLU A 54 16.47 -4.53 6.60
N ILE A 55 17.00 -3.70 7.50
CA ILE A 55 16.39 -3.46 8.82
C ILE A 55 15.03 -2.77 8.67
N ARG A 56 14.91 -1.75 7.82
CA ARG A 56 13.61 -1.11 7.52
C ARG A 56 12.65 -2.09 6.85
N SER A 57 13.15 -3.03 6.06
CA SER A 57 12.34 -4.10 5.48
C SER A 57 11.75 -5.01 6.58
N SER A 58 12.55 -5.39 7.59
CA SER A 58 12.05 -6.13 8.75
C SER A 58 10.94 -5.38 9.48
N SER A 59 11.13 -4.08 9.70
CA SER A 59 10.13 -3.20 10.33
C SER A 59 8.80 -3.23 9.58
N ARG A 60 8.83 -3.00 8.26
CA ARG A 60 7.63 -3.05 7.41
C ARG A 60 6.96 -4.43 7.44
N LEU A 61 7.73 -5.52 7.35
CA LEU A 61 7.19 -6.88 7.34
C LEU A 61 6.53 -7.26 8.67
N LEU A 62 7.11 -6.84 9.81
CA LEU A 62 6.55 -7.07 11.13
C LEU A 62 5.23 -6.32 11.33
N ARG A 63 5.13 -5.05 10.91
CA ARG A 63 3.87 -4.29 10.97
C ARG A 63 2.83 -4.87 10.01
N ASP A 64 3.21 -5.25 8.80
CA ASP A 64 2.31 -5.90 7.83
C ASP A 64 1.75 -7.22 8.38
N LEU A 65 2.57 -8.05 9.04
CA LEU A 65 2.12 -9.24 9.75
C LEU A 65 1.12 -8.92 10.86
N ALA A 66 1.40 -7.91 11.69
CA ALA A 66 0.50 -7.48 12.75
C ALA A 66 -0.84 -6.98 12.21
N ASP A 67 -0.84 -6.19 11.13
CA ASP A 67 -2.07 -5.68 10.52
C ASP A 67 -2.93 -6.79 9.92
N ARG A 68 -2.30 -7.70 9.16
CA ARG A 68 -2.99 -8.83 8.53
C ARG A 68 -3.49 -9.85 9.55
N SER A 69 -2.84 -9.94 10.72
CA SER A 69 -3.26 -10.83 11.79
C SER A 69 -4.63 -10.46 12.37
N GLN A 70 -5.02 -9.18 12.30
CA GLN A 70 -6.37 -8.76 12.70
C GLN A 70 -7.44 -9.37 11.79
N VAL A 71 -7.21 -9.38 10.48
CA VAL A 71 -8.17 -9.93 9.51
C VAL A 71 -8.15 -11.47 9.53
N HIS A 72 -6.98 -12.08 9.73
CA HIS A 72 -6.80 -13.52 9.74
C HIS A 72 -6.52 -14.09 11.15
N ILE A 73 -7.26 -13.63 12.15
CA ILE A 73 -7.03 -13.96 13.56
C ILE A 73 -7.02 -15.47 13.84
N ALA A 74 -7.87 -16.24 13.15
CA ALA A 74 -7.94 -17.70 13.30
C ALA A 74 -6.65 -18.44 12.85
N ARG A 75 -5.76 -17.78 12.10
CA ARG A 75 -4.48 -18.36 11.64
C ARG A 75 -3.28 -17.89 12.48
N VAL A 76 -3.49 -16.96 13.39
CA VAL A 76 -2.45 -16.43 14.29
C VAL A 76 -1.73 -17.53 15.07
N PRO A 77 -2.39 -18.56 15.65
CA PRO A 77 -1.70 -19.62 16.37
C PRO A 77 -0.60 -20.30 15.53
N ILE A 78 -0.89 -20.57 14.26
CA ILE A 78 0.04 -21.24 13.33
C ILE A 78 1.27 -20.36 13.11
N VAL A 79 1.06 -19.07 12.87
CA VAL A 79 2.14 -18.12 12.54
C VAL A 79 2.95 -17.74 13.80
N ALA A 80 2.30 -17.65 14.96
CA ALA A 80 2.92 -17.32 16.24
C ALA A 80 4.07 -18.28 16.58
N ASN A 81 3.90 -19.56 16.26
CA ASN A 81 4.92 -20.58 16.49
C ASN A 81 6.20 -20.32 15.72
N TYR A 82 6.08 -19.98 14.44
CA TYR A 82 7.21 -19.63 13.61
C TYR A 82 7.79 -18.25 13.97
N LEU A 83 6.95 -17.29 14.37
CA LEU A 83 7.41 -16.00 14.89
C LEU A 83 8.30 -16.19 16.12
N ASN A 84 7.95 -17.11 17.02
CA ASN A 84 8.77 -17.41 18.21
C ASN A 84 10.15 -17.99 17.87
N VAL A 85 10.33 -18.55 16.67
CA VAL A 85 11.63 -19.00 16.15
C VAL A 85 12.51 -17.82 15.74
N VAL A 86 11.96 -16.84 15.01
CA VAL A 86 12.76 -15.77 14.39
C VAL A 86 12.84 -14.49 15.22
N LEU A 87 11.77 -14.12 15.91
CA LEU A 87 11.66 -12.83 16.59
C LEU A 87 12.73 -12.63 17.69
N PRO A 88 13.08 -13.63 18.53
CA PRO A 88 14.18 -13.48 19.49
C PRO A 88 15.54 -13.25 18.83
N CYS A 89 15.82 -13.87 17.67
CA CYS A 89 17.04 -13.63 16.91
C CYS A 89 17.11 -12.21 16.36
N LEU A 90 16.01 -11.74 15.77
CA LEU A 90 15.89 -10.38 15.26
C LEU A 90 16.08 -9.37 16.40
N CYS A 91 15.34 -9.55 17.50
CA CYS A 91 15.43 -8.70 18.70
C CYS A 91 16.86 -8.64 19.24
N ARG A 92 17.53 -9.79 19.37
CA ARG A 92 18.92 -9.85 19.85
C ARG A 92 19.86 -9.09 18.91
N THR A 93 19.75 -9.32 17.60
CA THR A 93 20.57 -8.62 16.59
C THR A 93 20.40 -7.11 16.66
N LEU A 94 19.15 -6.62 16.74
CA LEU A 94 18.86 -5.19 16.86
C LEU A 94 19.46 -4.58 18.13
N LYS A 95 19.31 -5.27 19.28
CA LYS A 95 19.89 -4.83 20.55
C LYS A 95 21.41 -4.78 20.52
N ASP A 96 22.06 -5.77 19.91
CA ASP A 96 23.51 -5.80 19.79
C ASP A 96 24.01 -4.64 18.91
N ILE A 97 23.34 -4.36 17.79
CA ILE A 97 23.65 -3.17 16.96
C ILE A 97 23.52 -1.88 17.78
N THR A 98 22.42 -1.72 18.52
CA THR A 98 22.22 -0.56 19.40
C THR A 98 23.36 -0.43 20.41
N ALA A 99 23.77 -1.53 21.05
CA ALA A 99 24.85 -1.51 22.05
C ALA A 99 26.19 -1.04 21.47
N TYR A 100 26.54 -1.47 20.24
CA TYR A 100 27.75 -0.98 19.58
C TYR A 100 27.64 0.48 19.15
N TYR A 101 26.49 0.90 18.66
CA TYR A 101 26.24 2.27 18.23
C TYR A 101 26.31 3.26 19.41
N GLU A 102 25.74 2.88 20.55
CA GLU A 102 25.64 3.69 21.76
C GLU A 102 26.93 3.70 22.61
N ASP A 103 27.93 2.89 22.28
CA ASP A 103 29.22 2.86 22.99
C ASP A 103 30.02 4.16 22.76
N LYS A 104 29.72 5.17 23.59
CA LYS A 104 30.31 6.51 23.49
C LYS A 104 31.81 6.55 23.77
N THR A 105 32.41 5.48 24.28
CA THR A 105 33.84 5.39 24.57
C THR A 105 34.70 5.23 23.30
N LEU A 106 34.09 4.80 22.20
CA LEU A 106 34.77 4.57 20.93
C LEU A 106 34.45 5.68 19.92
N SER A 107 35.37 5.94 18.99
CA SER A 107 35.08 6.78 17.84
C SER A 107 34.01 6.15 16.96
N ARG A 108 33.28 6.96 16.17
CA ARG A 108 32.22 6.47 15.28
C ARG A 108 32.72 5.41 14.30
N GLU A 109 33.92 5.60 13.75
CA GLU A 109 34.55 4.62 12.84
C GLU A 109 34.84 3.30 13.56
N ILE A 110 35.42 3.37 14.76
CA ILE A 110 35.74 2.18 15.55
C ILE A 110 34.45 1.45 15.95
N ARG A 111 33.37 2.16 16.29
CA ARG A 111 32.05 1.55 16.56
C ARG A 111 31.56 0.75 15.35
N TRP A 112 31.59 1.35 14.16
CA TRP A 112 31.18 0.65 12.92
C TRP A 112 32.03 -0.58 12.67
N ARG A 113 33.36 -0.44 12.62
CA ARG A 113 34.27 -1.54 12.31
C ARG A 113 34.16 -2.67 13.31
N LYS A 114 34.09 -2.35 14.60
CA LYS A 114 33.94 -3.33 15.69
C LYS A 114 32.59 -4.03 15.61
N MET A 115 31.50 -3.30 15.37
CA MET A 115 30.17 -3.87 15.19
C MET A 115 30.16 -4.81 13.99
N TYR A 116 30.56 -4.34 12.81
CA TYR A 116 30.50 -5.11 11.58
C TYR A 116 31.35 -6.38 11.67
N ASN A 117 32.60 -6.27 12.16
CA ASN A 117 33.50 -7.42 12.24
C ASN A 117 33.04 -8.41 13.32
N LYS A 118 32.82 -7.97 14.56
CA LYS A 118 32.41 -8.89 15.64
C LYS A 118 31.06 -9.54 15.38
N MET A 119 30.11 -8.79 14.82
CA MET A 119 28.81 -9.34 14.47
C MET A 119 28.84 -10.15 13.16
N THR A 120 29.90 -10.11 12.37
CA THR A 120 30.08 -11.05 11.25
C THR A 120 30.81 -12.31 11.70
N GLU A 121 31.77 -12.18 12.63
CA GLU A 121 32.47 -13.30 13.26
C GLU A 121 31.51 -14.19 14.09
N GLU A 122 30.50 -13.59 14.73
CA GLU A 122 29.40 -14.38 15.31
C GLU A 122 28.61 -15.11 14.22
N ALA A 123 27.88 -16.16 14.59
CA ALA A 123 26.98 -16.86 13.66
C ALA A 123 27.65 -17.51 12.43
N GLY A 124 28.89 -17.98 12.58
CA GLY A 124 29.59 -18.73 11.54
C GLY A 124 29.95 -17.89 10.31
N GLY A 125 30.23 -16.59 10.47
CA GLY A 125 30.67 -15.74 9.37
C GLY A 125 29.54 -15.08 8.58
N LEU A 126 28.27 -15.20 8.99
CA LEU A 126 27.14 -14.64 8.25
C LEU A 126 27.10 -13.11 8.42
N PRO A 127 27.38 -12.32 7.37
CA PRO A 127 27.44 -10.88 7.53
C PRO A 127 26.05 -10.29 7.80
N LEU A 128 26.04 -9.13 8.46
CA LEU A 128 24.82 -8.51 8.99
C LEU A 128 23.72 -8.29 7.94
N PRO A 129 23.98 -7.71 6.75
CA PRO A 129 22.92 -7.55 5.74
C PRO A 129 22.28 -8.88 5.35
N GLN A 130 23.08 -9.92 5.11
CA GLN A 130 22.61 -11.26 4.74
C GLN A 130 21.81 -11.93 5.88
N ARG A 131 22.14 -11.61 7.13
CA ARG A 131 21.35 -12.04 8.29
C ARG A 131 19.95 -11.42 8.30
N PHE A 132 19.82 -10.14 7.97
CA PHE A 132 18.50 -9.52 7.83
C PHE A 132 17.75 -10.00 6.58
N VAL A 133 18.43 -10.28 5.47
CA VAL A 133 17.81 -10.94 4.29
C VAL A 133 17.19 -12.28 4.70
N LEU A 134 17.90 -13.09 5.50
CA LEU A 134 17.36 -14.34 6.06
C LEU A 134 16.08 -14.09 6.87
N TYR A 135 16.09 -13.12 7.79
CA TYR A 135 14.92 -12.76 8.59
C TYR A 135 13.75 -12.26 7.74
N ASN A 136 14.03 -11.39 6.77
CA ASN A 136 13.02 -10.80 5.90
C ASN A 136 12.36 -11.84 5.00
N HIS A 137 13.15 -12.78 4.47
CA HIS A 137 12.61 -13.90 3.70
C HIS A 137 11.72 -14.78 4.57
N PHE A 138 12.15 -15.07 5.81
CA PHE A 138 11.36 -15.81 6.79
C PHE A 138 10.01 -15.10 7.07
N LEU A 139 10.03 -13.83 7.42
CA LEU A 139 8.83 -13.03 7.72
C LEU A 139 7.91 -12.91 6.49
N THR A 140 8.48 -12.87 5.28
CA THR A 140 7.70 -12.89 4.03
C THR A 140 6.93 -14.19 3.86
N LEU A 141 7.56 -15.34 4.14
CA LEU A 141 6.87 -16.64 4.11
C LEU A 141 5.81 -16.74 5.22
N LEU A 142 6.04 -16.15 6.40
CA LEU A 142 5.01 -16.06 7.44
C LEU A 142 3.81 -15.24 7.02
N LYS A 143 4.04 -14.14 6.29
CA LYS A 143 2.96 -13.34 5.72
C LYS A 143 2.14 -14.16 4.73
N GLN A 144 2.82 -14.87 3.84
CA GLN A 144 2.19 -15.76 2.86
C GLN A 144 1.41 -16.89 3.55
N LEU A 145 1.96 -17.49 4.60
CA LEU A 145 1.28 -18.48 5.42
C LEU A 145 0.04 -17.88 6.09
N LEU A 146 0.15 -16.69 6.69
CA LEU A 146 -0.96 -16.00 7.34
C LEU A 146 -2.12 -15.75 6.36
N THR A 147 -1.83 -15.32 5.15
CA THR A 147 -2.84 -14.90 4.15
C THR A 147 -3.28 -16.01 3.19
N ARG A 148 -2.77 -17.25 3.35
CA ARG A 148 -2.96 -18.35 2.36
C ARG A 148 -2.55 -17.94 0.94
N SER A 149 -1.40 -17.28 0.81
CA SER A 149 -0.88 -16.95 -0.52
C SER A 149 -0.70 -18.22 -1.35
N PRO A 150 -1.13 -18.26 -2.62
CA PRO A 150 -0.88 -19.40 -3.50
C PRO A 150 0.61 -19.62 -3.78
N THR A 151 1.44 -18.60 -3.54
CA THR A 151 2.90 -18.66 -3.68
C THR A 151 3.62 -19.14 -2.42
N PHE A 152 2.88 -19.56 -1.39
CA PHE A 152 3.49 -19.99 -0.13
C PHE A 152 4.26 -21.30 -0.32
N ASP A 153 5.53 -21.32 0.10
CA ASP A 153 6.41 -22.49 0.05
C ASP A 153 6.79 -22.97 1.45
N LEU A 154 6.21 -24.11 1.85
CA LEU A 154 6.47 -24.75 3.14
C LEU A 154 7.91 -25.29 3.24
N ASN A 155 8.45 -25.85 2.16
CA ASN A 155 9.79 -26.44 2.18
C ASN A 155 10.85 -25.35 2.40
N THR A 156 10.67 -24.21 1.73
CA THR A 156 11.54 -23.05 1.96
C THR A 156 11.38 -22.51 3.39
N LEU A 157 10.16 -22.47 3.94
CA LEU A 157 9.95 -22.04 5.33
C LEU A 157 10.67 -22.96 6.33
N GLU A 158 10.56 -24.29 6.18
CA GLU A 158 11.24 -25.25 7.08
C GLU A 158 12.77 -25.23 6.93
N SER A 159 13.27 -25.02 5.71
CA SER A 159 14.70 -24.81 5.46
C SER A 159 15.21 -23.56 6.19
N LEU A 160 14.50 -22.44 6.07
CA LEU A 160 14.83 -21.22 6.81
C LEU A 160 14.69 -21.40 8.32
N ARG A 161 13.69 -22.16 8.80
CA ARG A 161 13.52 -22.52 10.21
C ARG A 161 14.74 -23.23 10.75
N THR A 162 15.26 -24.22 10.03
CA THR A 162 16.49 -24.91 10.41
C THR A 162 17.68 -23.94 10.48
N ARG A 163 17.82 -23.04 9.50
CA ARG A 163 18.90 -22.03 9.49
C ARG A 163 18.80 -21.05 10.66
N VAL A 164 17.59 -20.57 10.98
CA VAL A 164 17.37 -19.66 12.12
C VAL A 164 17.59 -20.38 13.45
N LEU A 165 17.20 -21.65 13.58
CA LEU A 165 17.48 -22.46 14.79
C LEU A 165 18.99 -22.63 15.01
N LYS A 166 19.76 -22.92 13.95
CA LYS A 166 21.23 -22.94 14.04
C LYS A 166 21.80 -21.58 14.48
N LEU A 167 21.23 -20.49 13.96
CA LEU A 167 21.61 -19.14 14.36
C LEU A 167 21.26 -18.83 15.83
N ARG A 168 20.17 -19.39 16.37
CA ARG A 168 19.84 -19.28 17.80
C ARG A 168 20.90 -19.95 18.66
N GLU A 169 21.23 -21.20 18.33
CA GLU A 169 22.23 -22.00 19.04
C GLU A 169 23.58 -21.30 19.07
N GLN A 170 24.07 -20.85 17.90
CA GLN A 170 25.34 -20.11 17.78
C GLN A 170 25.39 -18.80 18.57
N ARG A 171 24.22 -18.24 18.95
CA ARG A 171 24.11 -16.98 19.69
C ARG A 171 23.62 -17.17 21.12
N GLY A 172 23.56 -18.42 21.61
CA GLY A 172 23.11 -18.73 22.96
C GLY A 172 21.65 -18.35 23.23
N ILE A 173 20.82 -18.25 22.19
CA ILE A 173 19.39 -17.98 22.34
C ILE A 173 18.68 -19.31 22.61
N PRO A 174 17.93 -19.47 23.72
CA PRO A 174 17.24 -20.72 24.04
C PRO A 174 16.35 -21.20 22.88
N PRO A 175 16.13 -22.52 22.72
CA PRO A 175 15.16 -23.02 21.75
C PRO A 175 13.75 -22.48 22.09
N PRO A 176 12.84 -22.36 21.10
CA PRO A 176 11.45 -22.03 21.39
C PRO A 176 10.87 -23.09 22.35
N PRO A 177 10.04 -22.71 23.33
CA PRO A 177 9.37 -23.67 24.21
C PRO A 177 8.64 -24.71 23.36
N THR A 178 8.91 -25.99 23.64
CA THR A 178 8.32 -27.12 22.92
C THR A 178 6.81 -27.05 23.04
N GLN A 179 6.13 -26.58 22.00
CA GLN A 179 4.70 -26.82 21.90
C GLN A 179 4.53 -28.30 21.58
N ALA A 180 3.91 -29.04 22.50
CA ALA A 180 3.61 -30.45 22.34
C ALA A 180 2.64 -30.63 21.17
N GLY A 181 3.20 -30.85 19.97
CA GLY A 181 2.46 -31.15 18.77
C GLY A 181 3.29 -30.87 17.52
N PRO A 182 3.11 -31.63 16.42
CA PRO A 182 3.68 -31.24 15.15
C PRO A 182 3.21 -29.82 14.83
N LEU A 183 4.16 -28.88 14.73
CA LEU A 183 3.92 -27.43 14.59
C LEU A 183 2.91 -27.09 13.49
N VAL A 184 2.75 -27.99 12.54
CA VAL A 184 1.68 -28.02 11.56
C VAL A 184 1.30 -29.50 11.39
N ARG A 185 0.11 -29.92 11.85
CA ARG A 185 -0.51 -31.11 11.25
C ARG A 185 -0.65 -30.80 9.77
N GLN A 186 -0.02 -31.59 8.89
CA GLN A 186 -0.18 -31.45 7.44
C GLN A 186 -1.65 -31.28 7.04
N ASP A 187 -2.57 -31.90 7.78
CA ASP A 187 -4.02 -31.78 7.63
C ASP A 187 -4.56 -30.33 7.66
N LEU A 188 -3.94 -29.41 8.42
CA LEU A 188 -4.31 -27.99 8.45
C LEU A 188 -3.83 -27.20 7.22
N MET A 189 -2.82 -27.73 6.50
CA MET A 189 -2.38 -27.20 5.20
C MET A 189 -3.25 -27.72 4.06
N SER A 190 -3.81 -28.94 4.21
CA SER A 190 -4.64 -29.63 3.21
C SER A 190 -5.99 -28.98 2.91
N LEU A 191 -6.34 -27.86 3.54
CA LEU A 191 -7.40 -27.00 3.04
C LEU A 191 -6.92 -26.37 1.74
N ALA A 192 -7.14 -27.12 0.66
CA ALA A 192 -6.86 -26.82 -0.74
C ALA A 192 -6.72 -25.31 -0.97
N VAL A 193 -5.51 -24.91 -1.33
CA VAL A 193 -5.24 -23.63 -1.98
C VAL A 193 -5.97 -23.69 -3.31
N ILE A 194 -7.26 -23.38 -3.30
CA ILE A 194 -7.98 -23.04 -4.51
C ILE A 194 -7.27 -21.76 -4.98
N GLN A 195 -6.47 -21.87 -6.04
CA GLN A 195 -6.07 -20.70 -6.82
C GLN A 195 -7.36 -19.94 -7.08
N ASP A 196 -7.52 -18.77 -6.47
CA ASP A 196 -8.74 -17.99 -6.64
C ASP A 196 -8.75 -17.55 -8.12
N PRO A 197 -9.56 -18.19 -8.99
CA PRO A 197 -9.57 -17.87 -10.42
C PRO A 197 -10.07 -16.43 -10.63
N ASN A 198 -10.62 -15.82 -9.57
CA ASN A 198 -11.21 -14.51 -9.55
C ASN A 198 -10.52 -13.61 -8.50
N SER A 199 -9.20 -13.42 -8.63
CA SER A 199 -8.52 -12.34 -7.89
C SER A 199 -9.31 -11.03 -8.08
N HIS A 200 -9.63 -10.38 -6.98
CA HIS A 200 -10.45 -9.18 -7.00
C HIS A 200 -9.60 -8.04 -7.55
N TRP A 201 -10.11 -7.26 -8.52
CA TRP A 201 -9.37 -6.17 -9.19
C TRP A 201 -8.58 -5.26 -8.23
N ALA A 202 -9.14 -4.95 -7.05
CA ALA A 202 -8.52 -4.06 -6.06
C ALA A 202 -7.19 -4.59 -5.48
N GLU A 203 -6.94 -5.90 -5.55
CA GLU A 203 -5.65 -6.51 -5.15
C GLU A 203 -4.49 -6.03 -6.02
N GLN A 204 -4.78 -5.67 -7.27
CA GLN A 204 -3.74 -5.37 -8.26
C GLN A 204 -3.48 -3.87 -8.42
N ILE A 205 -4.46 -3.00 -8.12
CA ILE A 205 -4.37 -1.55 -8.36
C ILE A 205 -3.08 -0.92 -7.83
N PHE A 206 -2.69 -1.26 -6.59
CA PHE A 206 -1.51 -0.69 -5.95
C PHE A 206 -0.23 -1.51 -6.16
N SER A 207 -0.33 -2.64 -6.86
CA SER A 207 0.84 -3.42 -7.31
C SER A 207 1.37 -2.93 -8.65
N LEU A 208 0.54 -2.25 -9.43
CA LEU A 208 0.92 -1.66 -10.71
C LEU A 208 1.88 -0.46 -10.50
N PRO A 209 2.89 -0.30 -11.37
CA PRO A 209 3.81 0.82 -11.28
C PRO A 209 3.12 2.12 -11.70
N LEU A 210 3.32 3.17 -10.90
CA LEU A 210 2.87 4.52 -11.25
C LEU A 210 3.67 5.06 -12.44
N PRO A 211 3.01 5.53 -13.53
CA PRO A 211 3.69 6.09 -14.70
C PRO A 211 4.36 7.45 -14.41
N SER A 212 3.90 8.13 -13.36
CA SER A 212 4.45 9.39 -12.85
C SER A 212 4.27 9.46 -11.34
N ARG A 213 5.00 10.38 -10.70
CA ARG A 213 4.92 10.66 -9.25
C ARG A 213 4.84 12.17 -9.05
N THR A 214 3.71 12.75 -9.40
CA THR A 214 3.51 14.19 -9.33
C THR A 214 3.35 14.61 -7.87
N ALA A 215 4.34 15.33 -7.35
CA ALA A 215 4.40 15.67 -5.93
C ALA A 215 3.26 16.63 -5.52
N LEU A 216 2.60 16.30 -4.41
CA LEU A 216 1.64 17.18 -3.75
C LEU A 216 2.35 18.15 -2.80
N ARG A 217 1.82 19.37 -2.68
CA ARG A 217 2.38 20.42 -1.78
C ARG A 217 1.72 20.38 -0.41
N HIS A 218 2.29 21.08 0.58
CA HIS A 218 1.72 21.22 1.93
C HIS A 218 1.45 19.89 2.63
N LEU A 219 2.40 18.96 2.54
CA LEU A 219 2.33 17.67 3.23
C LEU A 219 2.27 17.89 4.74
N ARG A 220 1.39 17.14 5.40
CA ARG A 220 1.27 17.06 6.85
C ARG A 220 1.19 15.58 7.24
N PRO A 221 1.49 15.23 8.50
CA PRO A 221 1.25 13.87 8.96
C PRO A 221 -0.23 13.51 8.82
N SER A 222 -0.51 12.29 8.36
CA SER A 222 -1.87 11.74 8.40
C SER A 222 -2.35 11.63 9.84
N LYS A 223 -3.66 11.68 9.99
CA LYS A 223 -4.32 11.63 11.30
C LYS A 223 -5.39 10.58 11.30
N SER A 224 -5.42 9.80 12.37
CA SER A 224 -6.49 8.87 12.71
C SER A 224 -7.34 9.46 13.84
N TYR A 225 -8.63 9.17 13.83
CA TYR A 225 -9.56 9.63 14.85
C TYR A 225 -10.38 8.46 15.40
N ALA A 226 -10.77 8.57 16.67
CA ALA A 226 -11.52 7.56 17.41
C ALA A 226 -12.85 7.17 16.70
N PRO A 227 -13.38 5.95 16.93
CA PRO A 227 -13.04 5.03 18.04
C PRO A 227 -11.81 4.16 17.77
N PHE A 228 -11.04 3.90 18.82
CA PHE A 228 -9.87 3.04 18.80
C PHE A 228 -10.08 1.84 19.72
N TYR A 229 -9.59 0.68 19.29
CA TYR A 229 -9.68 -0.58 20.00
C TYR A 229 -8.31 -1.25 20.06
N PRO A 230 -8.01 -2.01 21.13
CA PRO A 230 -6.82 -2.83 21.17
C PRO A 230 -6.88 -3.96 20.14
N TRP A 231 -5.73 -4.56 19.85
CA TRP A 231 -5.62 -5.76 19.01
C TRP A 231 -6.62 -6.85 19.45
N GLY A 232 -7.29 -7.47 18.49
CA GLY A 232 -8.16 -8.64 18.72
C GLY A 232 -9.54 -8.33 19.30
N HIS A 233 -9.84 -7.05 19.60
CA HIS A 233 -11.17 -6.65 20.07
C HIS A 233 -12.18 -6.46 18.92
N LEU A 234 -11.68 -6.33 17.69
CA LEU A 234 -12.51 -6.20 16.50
C LEU A 234 -12.95 -7.59 16.03
N THR A 235 -14.26 -7.79 15.89
CA THR A 235 -14.81 -9.05 15.40
C THR A 235 -14.80 -9.03 13.86
N ILE A 236 -13.81 -9.71 13.27
CA ILE A 236 -13.71 -9.90 11.81
C ILE A 236 -14.04 -11.37 11.48
N PRO A 237 -15.04 -11.64 10.62
CA PRO A 237 -15.41 -13.00 10.29
C PRO A 237 -14.26 -13.82 9.69
N PRO A 238 -14.08 -15.09 10.09
CA PRO A 238 -13.09 -15.98 9.48
C PRO A 238 -13.31 -16.10 7.97
N GLY A 239 -12.20 -16.19 7.23
CA GLY A 239 -12.23 -16.28 5.76
C GLY A 239 -12.40 -14.94 5.04
N SER A 240 -12.47 -13.83 5.75
CA SER A 240 -12.42 -12.49 5.15
C SER A 240 -11.15 -12.33 4.30
N LYS A 241 -11.27 -11.69 3.14
CA LYS A 241 -10.21 -11.62 2.12
C LYS A 241 -9.61 -10.23 2.07
N ILE A 242 -8.31 -10.09 2.35
CA ILE A 242 -7.60 -8.81 2.22
C ILE A 242 -7.49 -8.46 0.74
N LEU A 243 -7.93 -7.24 0.39
CA LEU A 243 -7.75 -6.67 -0.93
C LEU A 243 -6.39 -6.00 -1.03
N PHE A 244 -6.10 -5.03 -0.17
CA PHE A 244 -4.81 -4.33 -0.19
C PHE A 244 -4.48 -3.71 1.17
N ARG A 245 -3.21 -3.34 1.35
CA ARG A 245 -2.71 -2.57 2.48
C ARG A 245 -2.00 -1.32 2.00
N ARG A 246 -2.28 -0.18 2.62
CA ARG A 246 -1.63 1.11 2.36
C ARG A 246 -1.06 1.71 3.65
N PRO A 247 0.26 1.77 3.80
CA PRO A 247 0.89 2.50 4.89
C PRO A 247 0.96 4.01 4.58
N PHE A 248 0.94 4.82 5.63
CA PHE A 248 1.08 6.27 5.63
C PHE A 248 2.10 6.69 6.71
N ASP A 249 2.80 7.80 6.48
CA ASP A 249 3.74 8.40 7.44
C ASP A 249 4.76 7.41 8.03
N ASN A 250 5.55 6.77 7.15
CA ASN A 250 6.50 5.71 7.52
C ASN A 250 5.84 4.56 8.29
N ASP A 251 4.60 4.23 7.94
CA ASP A 251 3.82 3.15 8.54
C ASP A 251 3.37 3.42 9.98
N LEU A 252 3.35 4.68 10.42
CA LEU A 252 2.68 5.07 11.69
C LEU A 252 1.18 4.83 11.60
N ILE A 253 0.58 5.12 10.45
CA ILE A 253 -0.81 4.77 10.14
C ILE A 253 -0.82 3.78 8.98
N SER A 254 -1.71 2.80 9.02
CA SER A 254 -1.97 1.95 7.85
C SER A 254 -3.44 1.65 7.70
N ILE A 255 -3.85 1.47 6.45
CA ILE A 255 -5.20 1.06 6.08
C ILE A 255 -5.10 -0.30 5.40
N VAL A 256 -5.75 -1.31 5.97
CA VAL A 256 -6.00 -2.60 5.34
C VAL A 256 -7.45 -2.63 4.88
N VAL A 257 -7.67 -2.85 3.60
CA VAL A 257 -9.02 -3.02 3.04
C VAL A 257 -9.25 -4.49 2.77
N PHE A 258 -10.38 -5.02 3.20
CA PHE A 258 -10.74 -6.42 3.03
C PHE A 258 -12.22 -6.60 2.72
N LEU A 259 -12.58 -7.69 2.04
CA LEU A 259 -13.95 -8.14 1.87
C LEU A 259 -14.33 -9.04 3.04
N ASN A 260 -15.41 -8.69 3.72
CA ASN A 260 -15.99 -9.49 4.78
C ASN A 260 -16.60 -10.77 4.19
N SER A 261 -16.27 -11.92 4.76
CA SER A 261 -16.68 -13.23 4.21
C SER A 261 -18.18 -13.50 4.28
N VAL A 262 -18.91 -12.84 5.18
CA VAL A 262 -20.35 -13.06 5.40
C VAL A 262 -21.18 -12.22 4.44
N ASN A 263 -20.94 -10.91 4.38
CA ASN A 263 -21.74 -9.98 3.59
C ASN A 263 -21.08 -9.54 2.28
N GLN A 264 -19.85 -9.98 2.00
CA GLN A 264 -19.05 -9.59 0.82
C GLN A 264 -18.82 -8.08 0.70
N SER A 265 -19.06 -7.31 1.78
CA SER A 265 -18.85 -5.87 1.79
C SER A 265 -17.39 -5.51 2.08
N PRO A 266 -16.87 -4.44 1.46
CA PRO A 266 -15.54 -3.93 1.76
C PRO A 266 -15.52 -3.17 3.09
N TYR A 267 -14.54 -3.52 3.93
CA TYR A 267 -14.24 -2.87 5.20
C TYR A 267 -12.82 -2.31 5.20
N TYR A 268 -12.65 -1.20 5.91
CA TYR A 268 -11.42 -0.48 6.10
C TYR A 268 -10.99 -0.64 7.56
N LEU A 269 -9.93 -1.41 7.77
CA LEU A 269 -9.24 -1.54 9.04
C LEU A 269 -8.09 -0.54 9.07
N MET A 270 -8.18 0.44 9.95
CA MET A 270 -7.11 1.39 10.22
C MET A 270 -6.32 0.94 11.45
N ARG A 271 -4.99 0.87 11.33
CA ARG A 271 -4.08 0.84 12.47
C ARG A 271 -3.42 2.20 12.63
N THR A 272 -3.33 2.70 13.85
CA THR A 272 -2.50 3.84 14.23
C THR A 272 -1.54 3.44 15.35
N MET A 273 -0.32 3.98 15.35
CA MET A 273 0.66 3.77 16.42
C MET A 273 0.60 4.91 17.43
N GLU A 274 0.53 4.58 18.71
CA GLU A 274 0.87 5.47 19.80
C GLU A 274 2.12 4.92 20.49
N GLY A 275 3.29 5.48 20.15
CA GLY A 275 4.56 4.87 20.49
C GLY A 275 4.72 3.49 19.85
N ASP A 276 4.97 2.46 20.65
CA ASP A 276 5.07 1.06 20.21
C ASP A 276 3.74 0.29 20.27
N THR A 277 2.67 0.95 20.72
CA THR A 277 1.36 0.32 20.95
C THR A 277 0.43 0.57 19.78
N PRO A 278 -0.03 -0.48 19.08
CA PRO A 278 -0.96 -0.34 17.97
C PRO A 278 -2.41 -0.24 18.46
N TRP A 279 -3.15 0.69 17.88
CA TRP A 279 -4.59 0.87 18.07
C TRP A 279 -5.30 0.68 16.74
N PHE A 280 -6.48 0.08 16.77
CA PHE A 280 -7.23 -0.30 15.57
C PHE A 280 -8.61 0.35 15.53
N SER A 281 -9.10 0.62 14.32
CA SER A 281 -10.45 1.09 14.06
C SER A 281 -10.98 0.42 12.80
N LEU A 282 -12.25 0.04 12.77
CA LEU A 282 -12.83 -0.72 11.66
C LEU A 282 -14.17 -0.11 11.27
N LEU A 283 -14.32 0.22 9.99
CA LEU A 283 -15.58 0.70 9.40
C LEU A 283 -15.77 0.14 7.99
N GLY A 284 -17.00 -0.15 7.63
CA GLY A 284 -17.41 -0.51 6.28
C GLY A 284 -17.33 0.68 5.34
N ALA A 285 -17.10 0.42 4.04
CA ALA A 285 -17.14 1.49 3.03
C ALA A 285 -18.50 2.21 2.98
N HIS A 286 -19.58 1.50 3.31
CA HIS A 286 -20.94 2.04 3.40
C HIS A 286 -21.15 2.98 4.60
N GLU A 287 -20.26 2.93 5.60
CA GLU A 287 -20.33 3.76 6.81
C GLU A 287 -19.46 5.03 6.71
N LEU A 288 -18.69 5.14 5.62
CA LEU A 288 -17.69 6.19 5.42
C LEU A 288 -18.08 7.09 4.26
N CYS A 289 -17.85 8.40 4.41
CA CYS A 289 -17.86 9.37 3.31
C CYS A 289 -16.43 9.78 2.97
N ILE A 290 -16.15 10.02 1.69
CA ILE A 290 -14.83 10.49 1.23
C ILE A 290 -14.88 11.87 0.58
N GLU A 291 -13.92 12.71 0.92
CA GLU A 291 -13.68 13.99 0.24
C GLU A 291 -12.19 14.32 0.20
N ARG A 292 -11.79 15.22 -0.70
CA ARG A 292 -10.42 15.73 -0.76
C ARG A 292 -10.33 17.10 -0.12
N GLU A 293 -9.37 17.26 0.78
CA GLU A 293 -8.98 18.54 1.37
C GLU A 293 -7.48 18.74 1.17
N GLY A 294 -7.11 19.61 0.22
CA GLY A 294 -5.71 19.83 -0.12
C GLY A 294 -5.04 18.59 -0.71
N SER A 295 -4.01 18.12 -0.02
CA SER A 295 -3.21 16.94 -0.37
C SER A 295 -3.65 15.70 0.42
N ALA A 296 -4.80 15.77 1.09
CA ALA A 296 -5.35 14.69 1.88
C ALA A 296 -6.71 14.22 1.38
N LEU A 297 -6.97 12.92 1.57
CA LEU A 297 -8.34 12.38 1.55
C LEU A 297 -8.85 12.28 2.98
N GLN A 298 -9.98 12.92 3.23
CA GLN A 298 -10.70 12.84 4.49
C GLN A 298 -11.77 11.77 4.38
N LEU A 299 -11.71 10.80 5.30
CA LEU A 299 -12.74 9.81 5.53
C LEU A 299 -13.54 10.25 6.75
N LYS A 300 -14.85 10.42 6.58
CA LYS A 300 -15.77 10.84 7.64
C LYS A 300 -16.73 9.71 7.97
N ARG A 301 -17.12 9.62 9.24
CA ARG A 301 -18.13 8.70 9.77
C ARG A 301 -19.26 9.49 10.43
N TRP A 302 -20.43 8.87 10.57
CA TRP A 302 -21.45 9.42 11.46
C TRP A 302 -21.11 9.13 12.93
N SER A 303 -21.39 10.06 13.82
CA SER A 303 -21.27 9.86 15.27
C SER A 303 -22.65 9.85 15.90
N HIS A 304 -23.15 8.67 16.30
CA HIS A 304 -24.48 8.55 16.93
C HIS A 304 -24.58 9.31 18.26
N SER A 305 -23.51 9.40 19.05
CA SER A 305 -23.52 10.15 20.31
C SER A 305 -23.66 11.66 20.11
N GLU A 306 -23.15 12.19 19.01
CA GLU A 306 -23.07 13.64 18.76
C GLU A 306 -23.93 14.09 17.58
N GLN A 307 -24.67 13.16 16.96
CA GLN A 307 -25.58 13.40 15.85
C GLN A 307 -24.98 14.26 14.73
N CYS A 308 -23.70 14.04 14.43
CA CYS A 308 -22.99 14.77 13.40
C CYS A 308 -21.94 13.91 12.69
N SER A 309 -21.51 14.38 11.51
CA SER A 309 -20.39 13.79 10.77
C SER A 309 -19.06 14.16 11.43
N LYS A 310 -18.22 13.16 11.68
CA LYS A 310 -16.87 13.32 12.25
C LYS A 310 -15.80 12.77 11.34
N LEU A 311 -14.60 13.35 11.39
CA LEU A 311 -13.44 12.74 10.78
C LEU A 311 -13.12 11.40 11.45
N TRP A 312 -12.85 10.41 10.62
CA TRP A 312 -12.31 9.11 11.00
C TRP A 312 -10.84 8.99 10.62
N ALA A 313 -10.48 9.47 9.43
CA ALA A 313 -9.09 9.59 9.00
C ALA A 313 -8.89 10.81 8.09
N ALA A 314 -7.69 11.39 8.15
CA ALA A 314 -7.20 12.35 7.18
C ALA A 314 -5.86 11.83 6.65
N LEU A 315 -5.88 11.23 5.46
CA LEU A 315 -4.75 10.52 4.85
C LEU A 315 -4.03 11.44 3.88
N TYR A 316 -2.79 11.82 4.18
CA TYR A 316 -1.98 12.69 3.32
C TYR A 316 -1.18 11.86 2.33
N PHE A 317 -1.26 12.25 1.06
CA PHE A 317 -0.58 11.55 -0.03
C PHE A 317 0.63 12.35 -0.48
N ILE A 318 1.72 11.65 -0.78
CA ILE A 318 2.95 12.25 -1.31
C ILE A 318 2.75 12.61 -2.78
N THR A 319 2.04 11.76 -3.52
CA THR A 319 1.80 11.91 -4.96
C THR A 319 0.32 12.04 -5.29
N TRP A 320 0.01 12.81 -6.32
CA TRP A 320 -1.36 12.99 -6.79
C TRP A 320 -1.94 11.69 -7.34
N GLU A 321 -1.12 10.88 -8.01
CA GLU A 321 -1.54 9.61 -8.59
C GLU A 321 -2.02 8.61 -7.52
N GLU A 322 -1.27 8.46 -6.42
CA GLU A 322 -1.67 7.57 -5.31
C GLU A 322 -2.99 8.01 -4.67
N MET A 323 -3.20 9.32 -4.53
CA MET A 323 -4.44 9.88 -4.01
C MET A 323 -5.61 9.55 -4.94
N VAL A 324 -5.46 9.77 -6.26
CA VAL A 324 -6.48 9.44 -7.25
C VAL A 324 -6.81 7.95 -7.23
N LEU A 325 -5.80 7.07 -7.19
CA LEU A 325 -6.01 5.63 -7.16
C LEU A 325 -6.74 5.18 -5.89
N PHE A 326 -6.36 5.70 -4.72
CA PHE A 326 -7.05 5.42 -3.47
C PHE A 326 -8.50 5.90 -3.51
N TYR A 327 -8.73 7.13 -3.96
CA TYR A 327 -10.06 7.71 -4.10
C TYR A 327 -10.95 6.89 -5.04
N CYS A 328 -10.49 6.62 -6.27
CA CYS A 328 -11.27 5.85 -7.24
C CYS A 328 -11.55 4.43 -6.74
N THR A 329 -10.57 3.80 -6.08
CA THR A 329 -10.75 2.47 -5.46
C THR A 329 -11.82 2.51 -4.37
N PHE A 330 -11.80 3.52 -3.50
CA PHE A 330 -12.83 3.72 -2.47
C PHE A 330 -14.22 3.88 -3.08
N VAL A 331 -14.38 4.79 -4.04
CA VAL A 331 -15.68 5.07 -4.67
C VAL A 331 -16.20 3.83 -5.39
N ALA A 332 -15.35 3.11 -6.12
CA ALA A 332 -15.70 1.89 -6.83
C ALA A 332 -16.14 0.75 -5.88
N LEU A 333 -15.45 0.60 -4.73
CA LEU A 333 -15.81 -0.37 -3.70
C LEU A 333 -17.13 0.01 -3.00
N LYS A 334 -17.33 1.29 -2.68
CA LYS A 334 -18.55 1.78 -2.03
C LYS A 334 -19.77 1.67 -2.94
N ALA A 335 -19.64 2.07 -4.21
CA ALA A 335 -20.74 2.05 -5.18
C ALA A 335 -21.26 0.64 -5.49
N ARG A 336 -20.39 -0.38 -5.40
CA ARG A 336 -20.79 -1.78 -5.63
C ARG A 336 -21.14 -2.54 -4.34
N ASN A 337 -21.08 -1.88 -3.19
CA ASN A 337 -21.41 -2.51 -1.93
C ASN A 337 -22.94 -2.51 -1.73
N MET A 338 -23.51 -3.70 -1.56
CA MET A 338 -24.95 -3.92 -1.36
C MET A 338 -25.50 -3.26 -0.08
N LEU A 339 -24.64 -2.95 0.89
CA LEU A 339 -25.04 -2.23 2.11
C LEU A 339 -25.08 -0.71 1.92
N THR A 340 -24.61 -0.18 0.78
CA THR A 340 -24.63 1.24 0.49
C THR A 340 -26.01 1.65 0.02
N VAL A 341 -26.75 2.38 0.85
CA VAL A 341 -28.10 2.88 0.52
C VAL A 341 -28.03 4.02 -0.51
N GLN A 342 -27.12 4.98 -0.29
CA GLN A 342 -26.93 6.13 -1.17
C GLN A 342 -25.50 6.63 -1.07
N ILE A 343 -24.95 7.11 -2.19
CA ILE A 343 -23.69 7.85 -2.24
C ILE A 343 -23.99 9.31 -2.49
N HIS A 344 -23.41 10.20 -1.67
CA HIS A 344 -23.63 11.62 -1.86
C HIS A 344 -22.98 12.08 -3.17
N PRO A 345 -23.63 12.91 -4.02
CA PRO A 345 -23.12 13.28 -5.34
C PRO A 345 -21.71 13.91 -5.34
N ASN A 346 -21.32 14.57 -4.24
CA ASN A 346 -19.98 15.13 -4.07
C ASN A 346 -18.90 14.06 -3.88
N GLU A 347 -19.24 12.85 -3.39
CA GLU A 347 -18.27 11.76 -3.23
C GLU A 347 -17.82 11.20 -4.58
N PHE A 348 -18.62 11.36 -5.66
CA PHE A 348 -18.22 11.02 -7.04
C PHE A 348 -17.32 12.09 -7.69
N ARG A 349 -17.00 13.18 -6.98
CA ARG A 349 -16.13 14.25 -7.47
C ARG A 349 -14.91 14.39 -6.56
N LEU A 350 -13.74 14.10 -7.10
CA LEU A 350 -12.49 14.46 -6.44
C LEU A 350 -12.34 15.99 -6.52
N GLN A 351 -12.44 16.66 -5.36
CA GLN A 351 -12.34 18.11 -5.30
C GLN A 351 -11.00 18.61 -5.86
N ARG A 352 -10.97 19.88 -6.28
CA ARG A 352 -9.82 20.52 -6.93
C ARG A 352 -9.44 19.93 -8.29
N GLU A 353 -10.34 19.22 -8.96
CA GLU A 353 -10.18 18.86 -10.36
C GLU A 353 -11.11 19.68 -11.25
N LYS A 354 -10.57 20.23 -12.34
CA LYS A 354 -11.33 20.86 -13.40
C LYS A 354 -11.63 19.83 -14.48
N ARG A 355 -12.91 19.70 -14.83
CA ARG A 355 -13.33 18.90 -16.00
C ARG A 355 -13.06 19.68 -17.28
N LEU A 356 -12.12 19.23 -18.09
CA LEU A 356 -11.74 19.85 -19.36
C LEU A 356 -12.57 19.32 -20.54
N PHE A 357 -12.96 18.05 -20.46
CA PHE A 357 -13.69 17.36 -21.51
C PHE A 357 -14.58 16.28 -20.92
N GLN A 358 -15.71 16.03 -21.57
CA GLN A 358 -16.56 14.88 -21.30
C GLN A 358 -17.29 14.47 -22.57
N ALA A 359 -17.32 13.16 -22.85
CA ALA A 359 -18.10 12.60 -23.93
C ALA A 359 -18.50 11.15 -23.64
N GLN A 360 -19.49 10.67 -24.39
CA GLN A 360 -19.86 9.26 -24.38
C GLN A 360 -18.94 8.46 -25.31
N ILE A 361 -18.46 7.33 -24.81
CA ILE A 361 -17.67 6.36 -25.57
C ILE A 361 -18.33 4.97 -25.49
N ILE A 362 -18.04 4.14 -26.47
CA ILE A 362 -18.30 2.70 -26.44
C ILE A 362 -16.95 2.04 -26.18
N ASP A 363 -16.84 1.35 -25.06
CA ASP A 363 -15.59 0.80 -24.55
C ASP A 363 -15.90 -0.54 -23.88
N ASP A 364 -15.20 -1.58 -24.33
CA ASP A 364 -15.48 -2.98 -23.99
C ASP A 364 -16.95 -3.42 -24.17
N GLY A 365 -17.61 -2.89 -25.20
CA GLY A 365 -19.04 -3.18 -25.48
C GLY A 365 -20.04 -2.42 -24.60
N PHE A 366 -19.57 -1.63 -23.63
CA PHE A 366 -20.41 -0.85 -22.73
C PHE A 366 -20.35 0.64 -23.05
N LYS A 367 -21.42 1.37 -22.68
CA LYS A 367 -21.45 2.83 -22.75
C LYS A 367 -20.78 3.42 -21.51
N HIS A 368 -19.77 4.25 -21.73
CA HIS A 368 -19.06 4.95 -20.65
C HIS A 368 -19.02 6.45 -20.89
N SER A 369 -18.96 7.21 -19.79
CA SER A 369 -18.61 8.62 -19.80
C SER A 369 -17.09 8.74 -19.72
N LEU A 370 -16.43 9.13 -20.82
CA LEU A 370 -15.02 9.51 -20.80
C LEU A 370 -14.88 10.97 -20.39
N ILE A 371 -14.05 11.23 -19.39
CA ILE A 371 -13.80 12.54 -18.81
C ILE A 371 -12.30 12.81 -18.79
N VAL A 372 -11.90 14.04 -19.14
CA VAL A 372 -10.52 14.51 -18.92
C VAL A 372 -10.53 15.48 -17.76
N TYR A 373 -9.85 15.13 -16.68
CA TYR A 373 -9.66 15.96 -15.51
C TYR A 373 -8.27 16.57 -15.48
N GLU A 374 -8.20 17.82 -15.01
CA GLU A 374 -6.96 18.51 -14.65
C GLU A 374 -6.99 18.85 -13.17
N ASP A 375 -5.97 18.41 -12.44
CA ASP A 375 -5.78 18.83 -11.05
C ASP A 375 -5.38 20.30 -11.00
N LEU A 376 -6.10 21.10 -10.21
CA LEU A 376 -5.88 22.54 -10.12
C LEU A 376 -4.54 22.89 -9.45
N GLN A 377 -4.02 22.03 -8.58
CA GLN A 377 -2.83 22.30 -7.79
C GLN A 377 -1.55 21.85 -8.50
N THR A 378 -1.56 20.66 -9.09
CA THR A 378 -0.40 20.04 -9.75
C THR A 378 -0.42 20.19 -11.27
N ARG A 379 -1.56 20.60 -11.85
CA ARG A 379 -1.81 20.61 -13.31
C ARG A 379 -1.76 19.21 -13.94
N GLY A 380 -1.72 18.15 -13.13
CA GLY A 380 -1.75 16.77 -13.58
C GLY A 380 -3.03 16.45 -14.35
N LEU A 381 -2.88 15.70 -15.44
CA LEU A 381 -3.99 15.31 -16.31
C LEU A 381 -4.31 13.82 -16.15
N ARG A 382 -5.59 13.48 -16.07
CA ARG A 382 -6.04 12.09 -16.14
C ARG A 382 -7.24 11.91 -17.04
N LEU A 383 -7.24 10.78 -17.73
CA LEU A 383 -8.41 10.21 -18.38
C LEU A 383 -9.18 9.41 -17.34
N HIS A 384 -10.49 9.52 -17.35
CA HIS A 384 -11.37 8.83 -16.42
C HIS A 384 -12.60 8.31 -17.16
N ALA A 385 -12.81 7.00 -17.14
CA ALA A 385 -14.04 6.40 -17.60
C ALA A 385 -14.92 6.02 -16.41
N ALA A 386 -16.19 6.41 -16.50
CA ALA A 386 -17.21 6.07 -15.52
C ALA A 386 -18.44 5.49 -16.23
N VAL A 387 -19.21 4.68 -15.49
CA VAL A 387 -20.47 4.12 -15.99
C VAL A 387 -21.43 5.25 -16.43
N TRP A 388 -21.97 5.14 -17.64
CA TRP A 388 -22.80 6.18 -18.26
C TRP A 388 -24.21 6.28 -17.65
N GLU A 389 -24.86 5.12 -17.44
CA GLU A 389 -26.25 5.01 -17.00
C GLU A 389 -26.48 3.78 -16.11
N GLY A 390 -27.64 3.71 -15.47
CA GLY A 390 -27.99 2.66 -14.52
C GLY A 390 -27.59 2.97 -13.08
N GLU A 391 -27.73 1.97 -12.20
CA GLU A 391 -27.52 2.12 -10.76
C GLU A 391 -26.09 2.51 -10.39
N LEU A 392 -25.11 2.05 -11.17
CA LEU A 392 -23.70 2.37 -10.98
C LEU A 392 -23.25 3.65 -11.70
N ARG A 393 -24.16 4.50 -12.17
CA ARG A 393 -23.81 5.75 -12.87
C ARG A 393 -22.77 6.55 -12.07
N GLN A 394 -21.76 7.08 -12.77
CA GLN A 394 -20.60 7.78 -12.20
C GLN A 394 -19.58 6.89 -11.45
N CYS A 395 -19.83 5.60 -11.27
CA CYS A 395 -18.87 4.67 -10.70
C CYS A 395 -17.63 4.56 -11.62
N PRO A 396 -16.39 4.68 -11.08
CA PRO A 396 -15.17 4.47 -11.84
C PRO A 396 -15.13 3.09 -12.50
N VAL A 397 -14.80 3.07 -13.80
CA VAL A 397 -14.47 1.84 -14.55
C VAL A 397 -12.95 1.75 -14.68
N TRP A 398 -12.31 2.81 -15.15
CA TRP A 398 -10.86 2.91 -15.16
C TRP A 398 -10.38 4.36 -15.10
N THR A 399 -9.12 4.56 -14.72
CA THR A 399 -8.44 5.84 -14.84
C THR A 399 -7.05 5.62 -15.46
N ALA A 400 -6.55 6.63 -16.16
CA ALA A 400 -5.20 6.63 -16.71
C ALA A 400 -4.58 8.01 -16.57
N PHE A 401 -3.30 8.07 -16.20
CA PHE A 401 -2.57 9.32 -16.05
C PHE A 401 -1.94 9.70 -17.39
N VAL A 402 -2.14 10.96 -17.79
CA VAL A 402 -1.50 11.54 -18.96
C VAL A 402 -0.20 12.18 -18.49
N THR A 403 0.92 11.57 -18.83
CA THR A 403 2.26 12.01 -18.40
C THR A 403 3.07 12.50 -19.61
N HIS A 404 4.39 12.49 -19.53
CA HIS A 404 5.30 12.91 -20.61
C HIS A 404 5.03 12.25 -21.97
N GLN A 405 4.41 11.06 -22.01
CA GLN A 405 4.09 10.39 -23.28
C GLN A 405 3.20 11.25 -24.19
N SER A 406 2.38 12.15 -23.64
CA SER A 406 1.52 13.02 -24.47
C SER A 406 2.28 14.06 -25.28
N GLN A 407 3.56 14.30 -24.99
CA GLN A 407 4.42 15.18 -25.78
C GLN A 407 4.79 14.56 -27.13
N SER A 408 4.69 13.23 -27.27
CA SER A 408 4.95 12.56 -28.54
C SER A 408 3.82 12.86 -29.54
N PRO A 409 4.12 13.34 -30.76
CA PRO A 409 3.11 13.59 -31.79
C PRO A 409 2.41 12.31 -32.25
N THR A 410 2.98 11.14 -31.94
CA THR A 410 2.41 9.83 -32.28
C THR A 410 1.59 9.20 -31.14
N TRP A 411 1.56 9.84 -29.97
CA TRP A 411 0.82 9.36 -28.81
C TRP A 411 -0.67 9.27 -29.08
N LEU A 412 -1.24 10.35 -29.63
CA LEU A 412 -2.65 10.43 -30.01
C LEU A 412 -2.77 10.45 -31.54
N SER A 413 -3.45 9.45 -32.08
CA SER A 413 -3.74 9.39 -33.52
C SER A 413 -5.22 9.15 -33.79
N ARG A 414 -5.82 9.98 -34.64
CA ARG A 414 -7.21 9.78 -35.08
C ARG A 414 -7.22 8.84 -36.28
N ARG A 415 -7.85 7.67 -36.13
CA ARG A 415 -7.89 6.62 -37.17
C ARG A 415 -9.15 6.66 -38.02
N SER A 416 -10.24 7.16 -37.45
CA SER A 416 -11.49 7.37 -38.20
C SER A 416 -12.27 8.57 -37.64
N LYS A 417 -13.47 8.80 -38.15
CA LYS A 417 -14.38 9.84 -37.62
C LYS A 417 -14.70 9.62 -36.13
N HIS A 418 -14.79 8.36 -35.68
CA HIS A 418 -15.13 8.00 -34.29
C HIS A 418 -13.96 7.46 -33.46
N ARG A 419 -12.90 6.94 -34.09
CA ARG A 419 -11.83 6.21 -33.40
C ARG A 419 -10.58 7.05 -33.18
N VAL A 420 -10.10 7.06 -31.94
CA VAL A 420 -8.83 7.65 -31.53
C VAL A 420 -7.99 6.56 -30.87
N TRP A 421 -6.70 6.50 -31.18
CA TRP A 421 -5.75 5.62 -30.54
C TRP A 421 -4.83 6.41 -29.62
N LEU A 422 -4.58 5.84 -28.44
CA LEU A 422 -3.61 6.31 -27.46
C LEU A 422 -2.52 5.25 -27.30
N LYS A 423 -1.27 5.61 -27.59
CA LYS A 423 -0.11 4.77 -27.29
C LYS A 423 0.34 4.95 -25.84
N ASP A 424 1.04 3.95 -25.30
CA ASP A 424 1.74 4.04 -24.01
C ASP A 424 0.89 4.58 -22.85
N VAL A 425 -0.37 4.16 -22.81
CA VAL A 425 -1.31 4.51 -21.73
C VAL A 425 -1.45 3.32 -20.79
N GLN A 426 -1.20 3.51 -19.50
CA GLN A 426 -1.44 2.52 -18.45
C GLN A 426 -2.81 2.75 -17.84
N LEU A 427 -3.70 1.75 -17.94
CA LEU A 427 -5.00 1.79 -17.28
C LEU A 427 -4.92 1.21 -15.87
N TYR A 428 -5.71 1.78 -14.98
CA TYR A 428 -6.02 1.27 -13.66
C TYR A 428 -7.52 0.96 -13.62
N VAL A 429 -7.86 -0.33 -13.64
CA VAL A 429 -9.23 -0.82 -13.84
C VAL A 429 -9.86 -1.16 -12.49
N PHE A 430 -11.04 -0.60 -12.24
CA PHE A 430 -11.74 -0.67 -10.96
C PHE A 430 -12.91 -1.69 -10.98
N CYS A 431 -12.89 -2.70 -11.84
CA CYS A 431 -13.86 -3.79 -11.88
C CYS A 431 -13.31 -5.04 -12.60
N ASN A 432 -13.92 -6.20 -12.33
CA ASN A 432 -13.55 -7.46 -12.97
C ASN A 432 -14.16 -7.65 -14.37
N THR A 433 -15.23 -6.92 -14.71
CA THR A 433 -15.98 -7.09 -15.95
C THR A 433 -15.39 -6.33 -17.14
N TYR A 434 -14.36 -5.50 -16.91
CA TYR A 434 -13.73 -4.70 -17.96
C TYR A 434 -12.42 -5.35 -18.40
N HIS A 435 -12.28 -5.55 -19.71
CA HIS A 435 -11.13 -6.19 -20.34
C HIS A 435 -10.47 -5.24 -21.33
N GLN A 436 -9.38 -4.59 -20.90
CA GLN A 436 -8.67 -3.61 -21.73
C GLN A 436 -8.07 -4.20 -23.01
N GLU A 437 -7.85 -5.52 -23.04
CA GLU A 437 -7.33 -6.27 -24.18
C GLU A 437 -8.25 -6.14 -25.40
N ASN A 438 -9.56 -6.08 -25.16
CA ASN A 438 -10.56 -5.91 -26.21
C ASN A 438 -10.39 -4.57 -26.94
N MET A 439 -9.81 -3.57 -26.27
CA MET A 439 -9.54 -2.24 -26.83
C MET A 439 -8.12 -2.10 -27.40
N ARG A 440 -7.30 -3.15 -27.33
CA ARG A 440 -5.90 -3.15 -27.79
C ARG A 440 -5.62 -4.14 -28.92
N GLN A 441 -6.66 -4.51 -29.68
CA GLN A 441 -6.58 -5.51 -30.77
C GLN A 441 -5.81 -5.04 -32.02
N ASN A 442 -5.40 -3.77 -32.08
CA ASN A 442 -4.61 -3.28 -33.22
C ASN A 442 -3.15 -3.76 -33.15
N LYS A 443 -2.49 -3.83 -34.32
CA LYS A 443 -1.10 -4.29 -34.45
C LYS A 443 -0.08 -3.51 -33.60
N SER A 444 -0.40 -2.27 -33.20
CA SER A 444 0.46 -1.45 -32.35
C SER A 444 0.23 -1.62 -30.85
N GLY A 445 -0.76 -2.42 -30.42
CA GLY A 445 -1.15 -2.53 -29.01
C GLY A 445 -1.68 -1.22 -28.39
N ALA A 446 -1.99 -0.23 -29.23
CA ALA A 446 -2.49 1.06 -28.80
C ALA A 446 -3.90 0.90 -28.20
N PHE A 447 -4.25 1.73 -27.24
CA PHE A 447 -5.59 1.73 -26.67
C PHE A 447 -6.56 2.47 -27.60
N GLU A 448 -7.58 1.79 -28.11
CA GLU A 448 -8.61 2.36 -28.97
C GLU A 448 -9.77 2.93 -28.13
N ILE A 449 -10.12 4.19 -28.40
CA ILE A 449 -11.30 4.85 -27.87
C ILE A 449 -12.28 5.07 -29.02
N TYR A 450 -13.47 4.50 -28.91
CA TYR A 450 -14.57 4.72 -29.84
C TYR A 450 -15.55 5.74 -29.28
N PHE A 451 -15.62 6.92 -29.88
CA PHE A 451 -16.58 7.96 -29.50
C PHE A 451 -17.93 7.71 -30.16
N ASP A 452 -19.02 7.84 -29.39
CA ASP A 452 -20.38 7.77 -29.93
C ASP A 452 -20.62 8.86 -30.99
N ARG A 453 -20.10 10.08 -30.74
CA ARG A 453 -20.24 11.24 -31.64
C ARG A 453 -18.93 11.64 -32.31
N VAL A 454 -18.98 11.97 -33.60
CA VAL A 454 -17.81 12.41 -34.39
C VAL A 454 -17.19 13.70 -33.85
N GLU A 455 -18.03 14.62 -33.38
CA GLU A 455 -17.64 15.91 -32.81
C GLU A 455 -16.87 15.71 -31.51
N ALA A 456 -17.21 14.68 -30.72
CA ALA A 456 -16.50 14.35 -29.50
C ALA A 456 -15.07 13.88 -29.78
N ALA A 457 -14.88 13.01 -30.78
CA ALA A 457 -13.56 12.57 -31.21
C ALA A 457 -12.70 13.74 -31.73
N LYS A 458 -13.32 14.70 -32.44
CA LYS A 458 -12.65 15.92 -32.92
C LYS A 458 -12.18 16.78 -31.74
N ARG A 459 -13.09 17.13 -30.82
CA ARG A 459 -12.79 17.96 -29.65
C ARG A 459 -11.77 17.33 -28.71
N PHE A 460 -11.79 16.00 -28.57
CA PHE A 460 -10.81 15.27 -27.78
C PHE A 460 -9.40 15.43 -28.36
N ARG A 461 -9.23 15.30 -29.68
CA ARG A 461 -7.95 15.56 -30.35
C ARG A 461 -7.51 17.01 -30.18
N GLU A 462 -8.41 17.96 -30.41
CA GLU A 462 -8.13 19.40 -30.27
C GLU A 462 -7.63 19.77 -28.87
N LEU A 463 -8.22 19.20 -27.82
CA LEU A 463 -7.81 19.43 -26.43
C LEU A 463 -6.31 19.15 -26.20
N PHE A 464 -5.80 18.06 -26.77
CA PHE A 464 -4.39 17.68 -26.61
C PHE A 464 -3.48 18.38 -27.63
N SER A 465 -3.96 18.67 -28.84
CA SER A 465 -3.20 19.45 -29.84
C SER A 465 -2.90 20.87 -29.36
N MET A 466 -3.87 21.58 -28.80
CA MET A 466 -3.70 22.96 -28.34
C MET A 466 -2.64 23.10 -27.24
N ARG A 467 -2.42 22.04 -26.45
CA ARG A 467 -1.40 22.02 -25.39
C ARG A 467 0.00 21.69 -25.88
N LEU A 468 0.13 21.02 -27.04
CA LEU A 468 1.43 20.82 -27.68
C LEU A 468 1.97 22.11 -28.29
N THR A 469 1.10 23.06 -28.63
CA THR A 469 1.46 24.31 -29.30
C THR A 469 1.66 25.50 -28.38
N SER A 470 1.28 25.45 -27.11
CA SER A 470 1.47 26.56 -26.16
C SER A 470 2.96 26.71 -25.82
N PRO A 471 3.69 27.70 -26.38
CA PRO A 471 5.08 27.96 -26.03
C PRO A 471 5.11 28.74 -24.72
N GLU A 472 6.15 28.52 -23.92
CA GLU A 472 6.47 29.36 -22.78
C GLU A 472 6.59 30.81 -23.26
N SER A 473 5.56 31.62 -23.00
CA SER A 473 5.62 33.06 -23.20
C SER A 473 6.50 33.64 -22.11
N SER A 474 7.80 33.64 -22.38
CA SER A 474 8.82 34.37 -21.66
C SER A 474 8.47 35.86 -21.61
N GLU A 475 8.29 36.33 -20.38
CA GLU A 475 8.49 37.68 -19.86
C GLU A 475 8.87 38.76 -20.89
N ASN A 476 7.87 39.56 -21.25
CA ASN A 476 8.07 40.91 -21.78
C ASN A 476 7.52 41.88 -20.72
N GLU A 477 8.39 42.48 -19.91
CA GLU A 477 8.11 43.79 -19.32
C GLU A 477 9.17 44.79 -19.81
N PRO A 478 8.80 45.73 -20.68
CA PRO A 478 9.69 46.77 -21.15
C PRO A 478 9.81 47.85 -20.08
N VAL A 479 11.05 48.13 -19.68
CA VAL A 479 11.44 49.22 -18.79
C VAL A 479 10.99 50.55 -19.41
N ALA A 480 10.06 51.22 -18.73
CA ALA A 480 9.55 52.54 -19.09
C ALA A 480 10.69 53.57 -19.07
N GLY A 481 10.89 54.24 -20.21
CA GLY A 481 11.82 55.36 -20.35
C GLY A 481 11.31 56.62 -19.62
N PRO A 482 12.22 57.48 -19.14
CA PRO A 482 11.87 58.69 -18.41
C PRO A 482 11.37 59.77 -19.38
N SER A 483 10.20 60.32 -19.08
CA SER A 483 9.61 61.47 -19.77
C SER A 483 10.03 62.77 -19.07
N ALA A 484 10.59 63.68 -19.88
CA ALA A 484 10.83 65.12 -19.66
C ALA A 484 11.88 65.53 -18.63
#